data_AF-A0A1W9MVM3-F1
#
_entry.id   AF-A0A1W9MVM3-F1
#
_cell.length_a   1.000
_cell.length_b   1.000
_cell.length_c   1.000
_cell.angle_alpha   90.00
_cell.angle_beta   90.00
_cell.angle_gamma   90.00
#
_symmetry.space_group_name_H-M   'P 1'
#
loop_
_entity.id
_entity.type
_entity.pdbx_description
1 polymer ?
#
loop_
_entity_poly.entity_id
_entity_poly.type
_entity_poly.pdbx_seq_one_letter_code
_entity_poly.pdbx_strand_id
1 'polypeptide(L)'
;MKNMEKMLSHYSDISVCTGKSVSGCELFGKRLRLPPGEYRGEFFWGVFKDMETVCKGFKAAGVAAKIKKDDEKKKDLGLIFSEKPATVAAVFTRNKVQAAPVLLDKERIRSGMAQAVIANSGNANCCTGEQGMRDAVAMSDYVSSGLKLSQDSVLVASTGVIGKPLPIGKIESAMPKLIAALRSNGFSDFAEAVMTTDTFPKMISKQGKAGEKSFSMIGIAKGSGMIRPDMATMLC
;
A
#
# COMPACT_ATOMS: atom_id res chain seq x y z
N MET A 1 14.75 16.96 16.18
CA MET A 1 15.97 16.14 16.02
C MET A 1 16.20 15.21 17.21
N LYS A 2 16.19 15.68 18.48
CA LYS A 2 16.43 14.82 19.66
C LYS A 2 15.43 13.68 19.92
N ASN A 3 14.20 13.74 19.39
CA ASN A 3 13.21 12.66 19.52
C ASN A 3 13.31 11.57 18.43
N MET A 4 14.11 11.79 17.38
CA MET A 4 14.24 10.86 16.24
C MET A 4 15.38 9.85 16.47
N GLU A 5 16.45 10.26 17.15
CA GLU A 5 17.57 9.39 17.53
C GLU A 5 17.18 8.34 18.59
N LYS A 6 16.24 8.68 19.50
CA LYS A 6 15.74 7.73 20.50
C LYS A 6 14.93 6.60 19.88
N MET A 7 14.18 6.87 18.81
CA MET A 7 13.37 5.88 18.09
C MET A 7 14.21 4.89 17.27
N LEU A 8 15.38 5.32 16.79
CA LEU A 8 16.28 4.51 15.95
C LEU A 8 17.17 3.53 16.73
N SER A 9 17.22 3.63 18.06
CA SER A 9 18.08 2.79 18.91
C SER A 9 17.43 1.48 19.39
N HIS A 10 16.11 1.31 19.23
CA HIS A 10 15.36 0.21 19.86
C HIS A 10 14.52 -0.67 18.92
N TYR A 11 14.44 -0.38 17.61
CA TYR A 11 13.55 -1.12 16.71
C TYR A 11 14.22 -1.47 15.39
N SER A 12 14.24 -2.77 15.09
CA SER A 12 14.92 -3.38 13.94
C SER A 12 14.07 -3.49 12.67
N ASP A 13 12.87 -2.91 12.61
CA ASP A 13 11.99 -3.04 11.45
C ASP A 13 11.28 -1.70 11.17
N ILE A 14 11.83 -0.90 10.25
CA ILE A 14 11.21 0.33 9.74
C ILE A 14 10.87 0.12 8.26
N SER A 15 9.58 0.22 7.94
CA SER A 15 9.08 0.37 6.58
C SER A 15 8.28 1.67 6.50
N VAL A 16 8.91 2.74 6.05
CA VAL A 16 8.27 4.03 5.74
C VAL A 16 9.00 4.66 4.55
N CYS A 17 8.33 4.76 3.41
CA CYS A 17 8.77 5.59 2.29
C CYS A 17 8.14 6.97 2.41
N THR A 18 8.94 8.03 2.55
CA THR A 18 8.48 9.42 2.38
C THR A 18 9.53 10.23 1.62
N GLY A 19 9.20 10.76 0.45
CA GLY A 19 10.00 11.74 -0.28
C GLY A 19 9.28 13.08 -0.32
N LYS A 20 9.82 14.11 0.32
CA LYS A 20 9.28 15.49 0.33
C LYS A 20 9.21 16.06 -1.10
N SER A 21 8.13 16.78 -1.43
CA SER A 21 8.16 17.80 -2.47
C SER A 21 8.47 19.17 -1.86
N VAL A 22 9.38 19.93 -2.48
CA VAL A 22 9.53 21.36 -2.25
C VAL A 22 9.06 22.03 -3.55
N SER A 23 8.11 22.96 -3.42
CA SER A 23 7.56 23.72 -4.55
C SER A 23 8.61 24.64 -5.16
N GLY A 24 8.73 24.61 -6.49
CA GLY A 24 9.48 25.60 -7.27
C GLY A 24 10.90 25.17 -7.63
N CYS A 25 11.06 24.35 -8.67
CA CYS A 25 12.31 24.24 -9.42
C CYS A 25 12.00 23.87 -10.87
N GLU A 26 12.30 24.78 -11.78
CA GLU A 26 12.32 24.53 -13.22
C GLU A 26 13.40 23.50 -13.57
N LEU A 27 13.09 22.66 -14.55
CA LEU A 27 13.98 21.67 -15.13
C LEU A 27 15.15 22.35 -15.84
N PHE A 28 16.31 22.45 -15.21
CA PHE A 28 17.60 22.46 -15.91
C PHE A 28 18.64 21.72 -15.08
N GLY A 29 19.31 20.75 -15.70
CA GLY A 29 20.19 19.80 -15.03
C GLY A 29 21.25 20.48 -14.17
N LYS A 30 21.25 20.19 -12.87
CA LYS A 30 22.39 20.31 -11.94
C LYS A 30 22.13 19.48 -10.68
N ARG A 31 23.17 18.76 -10.25
CA ARG A 31 23.24 17.91 -9.04
C ARG A 31 22.63 18.61 -7.81
N LEU A 32 21.65 17.97 -7.17
CA LEU A 32 21.26 18.31 -5.81
C LEU A 32 22.38 17.85 -4.86
N ARG A 33 23.09 18.77 -4.20
CA ARG A 33 23.94 18.45 -3.03
C ARG A 33 23.08 18.53 -1.78
N LEU A 34 22.87 17.38 -1.13
CA LEU A 34 22.33 17.33 0.24
C LEU A 34 23.44 17.73 1.25
N PRO A 35 23.10 18.31 2.41
CA PRO A 35 24.08 18.67 3.44
C PRO A 35 24.87 17.44 3.93
N PRO A 36 26.11 17.62 4.41
CA PRO A 36 27.02 16.52 4.73
C PRO A 36 26.54 15.74 5.96
N GLY A 37 25.86 14.63 5.70
CA GLY A 37 25.66 13.48 6.58
C GLY A 37 25.76 12.25 5.70
N GLU A 38 26.48 11.23 6.13
CA GLU A 38 26.92 10.08 5.32
C GLU A 38 25.77 9.28 4.67
N TYR A 39 25.29 9.74 3.51
CA TYR A 39 24.45 8.95 2.62
C TYR A 39 25.22 8.73 1.31
N ARG A 40 26.01 7.64 1.27
CA ARG A 40 26.58 7.14 0.01
C ARG A 40 25.55 6.21 -0.65
N GLY A 41 24.67 6.78 -1.46
CA GLY A 41 23.80 6.03 -2.36
C GLY A 41 23.69 6.76 -3.70
N GLU A 42 24.15 6.12 -4.77
CA GLU A 42 23.92 6.61 -6.12
C GLU A 42 22.46 6.31 -6.51
N PHE A 43 21.66 7.35 -6.73
CA PHE A 43 20.28 7.22 -7.18
C PHE A 43 20.24 7.14 -8.71
N PHE A 44 20.15 5.92 -9.23
CA PHE A 44 19.87 5.68 -10.64
C PHE A 44 18.36 5.60 -10.88
N TRP A 45 17.84 6.57 -11.64
CA TRP A 45 16.50 6.51 -12.23
C TRP A 45 16.54 5.63 -13.47
N GLY A 46 15.87 4.48 -13.42
CA GLY A 46 15.72 3.58 -14.56
C GLY A 46 14.51 2.67 -14.35
N VAL A 47 13.82 2.34 -15.44
CA VAL A 47 12.84 1.26 -15.46
C VAL A 47 13.64 -0.04 -15.49
N PHE A 48 13.99 -0.55 -14.31
CA PHE A 48 14.76 -1.78 -14.18
C PHE A 48 13.80 -2.96 -14.19
N LYS A 49 13.94 -3.82 -15.20
CA LYS A 49 13.22 -5.08 -15.36
C LYS A 49 13.93 -6.21 -14.57
N ASP A 50 14.52 -5.87 -13.43
CA ASP A 50 15.47 -6.73 -12.73
C ASP A 50 14.85 -7.29 -11.45
N MET A 51 14.76 -8.63 -11.40
CA MET A 51 14.50 -9.51 -10.25
C MET A 51 13.68 -8.91 -9.10
N GLU A 52 12.43 -9.38 -8.97
CA GLU A 52 11.60 -9.18 -7.78
C GLU A 52 12.42 -9.52 -6.52
N THR A 53 12.88 -8.48 -5.83
CA THR A 53 13.64 -8.66 -4.59
C THR A 53 12.68 -9.08 -3.49
N VAL A 54 13.04 -10.09 -2.71
CA VAL A 54 12.24 -10.52 -1.55
C VAL A 54 12.36 -9.49 -0.42
N CYS A 55 11.21 -8.94 0.01
CA CYS A 55 11.12 -8.18 1.26
C CYS A 55 10.88 -9.16 2.41
N LYS A 56 11.94 -9.45 3.18
CA LYS A 56 11.90 -10.44 4.26
C LYS A 56 10.82 -10.07 5.29
N GLY A 57 10.07 -11.07 5.75
CA GLY A 57 8.98 -10.89 6.70
C GLY A 57 7.67 -10.38 6.09
N PHE A 58 7.62 -10.14 4.77
CA PHE A 58 6.40 -9.76 4.06
C PHE A 58 6.00 -10.79 3.01
N LYS A 59 4.69 -11.01 2.89
CA LYS A 59 4.06 -11.81 1.85
C LYS A 59 3.01 -10.96 1.14
N ALA A 60 2.76 -11.26 -0.11
CA ALA A 60 1.72 -10.62 -0.89
C ALA A 60 0.95 -11.64 -1.74
N ALA A 61 -0.25 -11.26 -2.15
CA ALA A 61 -1.10 -12.02 -3.06
C ALA A 61 -2.03 -11.09 -3.83
N GLY A 62 -2.50 -11.57 -4.97
CA GLY A 62 -3.55 -10.96 -5.76
C GLY A 62 -4.39 -12.03 -6.46
N VAL A 63 -5.71 -11.92 -6.35
CA VAL A 63 -6.66 -12.88 -6.94
C VAL A 63 -7.78 -12.16 -7.67
N ALA A 64 -8.44 -12.87 -8.58
CA ALA A 64 -9.70 -12.46 -9.15
C ALA A 64 -10.83 -12.79 -8.15
N ALA A 65 -11.40 -11.75 -7.55
CA ALA A 65 -12.60 -11.78 -6.71
C ALA A 65 -13.86 -11.37 -7.48
N LYS A 66 -13.77 -11.13 -8.80
CA LYS A 66 -14.91 -10.85 -9.69
C LYS A 66 -15.63 -9.53 -9.37
N ILE A 67 -14.94 -8.57 -8.74
CA ILE A 67 -15.43 -7.21 -8.47
C ILE A 67 -15.51 -6.41 -9.79
N LYS A 68 -14.53 -6.58 -10.68
CA LYS A 68 -14.49 -5.97 -12.01
C LYS A 68 -15.34 -6.76 -13.01
N LYS A 69 -16.63 -6.42 -13.11
CA LYS A 69 -17.54 -6.96 -14.15
C LYS A 69 -17.56 -8.49 -14.25
N ASP A 70 -17.44 -9.18 -13.10
CA ASP A 70 -17.44 -10.64 -13.04
C ASP A 70 -16.34 -11.34 -13.85
N ASP A 71 -15.24 -10.63 -14.14
CA ASP A 71 -14.10 -11.17 -14.88
C ASP A 71 -13.31 -12.15 -13.99
N GLU A 72 -13.27 -13.43 -14.39
CA GLU A 72 -12.60 -14.49 -13.63
C GLU A 72 -11.07 -14.46 -13.74
N LYS A 73 -10.54 -13.75 -14.74
CA LYS A 73 -9.10 -13.73 -15.04
C LYS A 73 -8.43 -12.50 -14.46
N LYS A 74 -9.14 -11.37 -14.35
CA LYS A 74 -8.57 -10.12 -13.85
C LYS A 74 -8.50 -10.13 -12.33
N LYS A 75 -7.27 -10.04 -11.81
CA LYS A 75 -7.04 -9.78 -10.40
C LYS A 75 -7.65 -8.42 -10.02
N ASP A 76 -8.36 -8.41 -8.92
CA ASP A 76 -9.06 -7.23 -8.41
C ASP A 76 -9.18 -7.20 -6.89
N LEU A 77 -8.58 -8.16 -6.20
CA LEU A 77 -8.40 -8.18 -4.75
C LEU A 77 -6.97 -8.59 -4.41
N GLY A 78 -6.26 -7.76 -3.66
CA GLY A 78 -4.88 -7.97 -3.24
C GLY A 78 -4.73 -7.86 -1.74
N LEU A 79 -3.72 -8.57 -1.20
CA LEU A 79 -3.35 -8.54 0.21
C LEU A 79 -1.82 -8.46 0.34
N ILE A 80 -1.35 -7.55 1.18
CA ILE A 80 0.01 -7.53 1.72
C ILE A 80 -0.09 -7.90 3.20
N PHE A 81 0.78 -8.78 3.66
CA PHE A 81 0.82 -9.28 5.03
C PHE A 81 2.25 -9.27 5.56
N SER A 82 2.42 -8.77 6.78
CA SER A 82 3.66 -8.86 7.55
C SER A 82 3.55 -9.97 8.60
N GLU A 83 4.54 -10.87 8.61
CA GLU A 83 4.60 -12.00 9.55
C GLU A 83 4.72 -11.56 11.02
N LYS A 84 5.04 -10.28 11.26
CA LYS A 84 5.12 -9.66 12.58
C LYS A 84 4.43 -8.29 12.56
N PRO A 85 4.02 -7.74 13.72
CA PRO A 85 3.62 -6.33 13.83
C PRO A 85 4.65 -5.40 13.21
N ALA A 86 4.22 -4.57 12.25
CA ALA A 86 5.08 -3.65 11.53
C ALA A 86 4.74 -2.20 11.88
N THR A 87 5.76 -1.36 12.02
CA THR A 87 5.60 0.08 12.11
C THR A 87 4.98 0.58 10.81
N VAL A 88 3.97 1.44 10.90
CA VAL A 88 3.25 1.94 9.73
C VAL A 88 3.16 3.46 9.75
N ALA A 89 3.27 4.06 8.57
CA ALA A 89 2.99 5.47 8.34
C ALA A 89 2.17 5.60 7.05
N ALA A 90 1.17 6.49 7.07
CA ALA A 90 0.32 6.74 5.92
C ALA A 90 -0.03 8.22 5.79
N VAL A 91 -0.25 8.65 4.55
CA VAL A 91 -0.86 9.93 4.23
C VAL A 91 -2.08 9.68 3.36
N PHE A 92 -3.09 10.53 3.49
CA PHE A 92 -4.36 10.35 2.82
C PHE A 92 -4.75 11.60 2.03
N THR A 93 -5.73 11.43 1.13
CA THR A 93 -6.35 12.55 0.41
C THR A 93 -6.85 13.65 1.36
N ARG A 94 -6.59 14.91 0.99
CA ARG A 94 -7.17 16.10 1.64
C ARG A 94 -8.54 16.48 1.08
N ASN A 95 -9.03 15.74 0.09
CA ASN A 95 -10.38 15.97 -0.45
C ASN A 95 -11.42 15.93 0.69
N LYS A 96 -12.41 16.82 0.63
CA LYS A 96 -13.54 16.85 1.57
C LYS A 96 -14.40 15.58 1.45
N VAL A 97 -14.51 15.03 0.24
CA VAL A 97 -15.17 13.75 -0.03
C VAL A 97 -14.15 12.64 0.13
N GLN A 98 -14.29 11.85 1.19
CA GLN A 98 -13.39 10.76 1.55
C GLN A 98 -14.14 9.44 1.52
N ALA A 99 -13.50 8.42 0.95
CA ALA A 99 -14.05 7.07 0.93
C ALA A 99 -14.08 6.47 2.35
N ALA A 100 -15.00 5.54 2.59
CA ALA A 100 -15.06 4.81 3.85
C ALA A 100 -13.71 4.21 4.29
N PRO A 101 -12.94 3.51 3.42
CA PRO A 101 -11.61 3.00 3.77
C PRO A 101 -10.62 4.08 4.23
N VAL A 102 -10.67 5.28 3.63
CA VAL A 102 -9.79 6.40 4.04
C VAL A 102 -10.10 6.87 5.45
N LEU A 103 -11.39 6.95 5.80
CA LEU A 103 -11.80 7.38 7.14
C LEU A 103 -11.43 6.33 8.19
N LEU A 104 -11.61 5.05 7.87
CA LEU A 104 -11.24 3.93 8.74
C LEU A 104 -9.73 3.89 9.01
N ASP A 105 -8.92 3.94 7.96
CA ASP A 105 -7.46 3.82 8.07
C ASP A 105 -6.83 5.05 8.77
N LYS A 106 -7.44 6.23 8.66
CA LYS A 106 -7.02 7.43 9.43
C LYS A 106 -7.13 7.23 10.95
N GLU A 107 -8.08 6.40 11.41
CA GLU A 107 -8.17 6.05 12.82
C GLU A 107 -7.12 5.00 13.17
N ARG A 108 -7.05 3.91 12.40
CA ARG A 108 -6.17 2.76 12.69
C ARG A 108 -4.69 3.11 12.68
N ILE A 109 -4.27 4.00 11.77
CA ILE A 109 -2.87 4.42 11.66
C ILE A 109 -2.35 5.15 12.91
N ARG A 110 -3.24 5.68 13.78
CA ARG A 110 -2.84 6.40 15.00
C ARG A 110 -2.09 5.52 15.99
N SER A 111 -2.30 4.21 15.94
CA SER A 111 -1.54 3.24 16.75
C SER A 111 -0.06 3.16 16.34
N GLY A 112 0.29 3.60 15.12
CA GLY A 112 1.62 3.46 14.54
C GLY A 112 1.99 2.03 14.14
N MET A 113 1.07 1.06 14.27
CA MET A 113 1.31 -0.36 14.00
C MET A 113 0.24 -0.96 13.09
N ALA A 114 0.65 -1.82 12.15
CA ALA A 114 -0.24 -2.62 11.32
C ALA A 114 0.43 -3.95 10.94
N GLN A 115 -0.35 -4.92 10.46
CA GLN A 115 0.14 -6.22 9.98
C GLN A 115 -0.34 -6.58 8.58
N ALA A 116 -1.43 -5.98 8.10
CA ALA A 116 -1.91 -6.27 6.76
C ALA A 116 -2.49 -5.03 6.07
N VAL A 117 -2.44 -5.04 4.73
CA VAL A 117 -3.16 -4.10 3.87
C VAL A 117 -3.93 -4.91 2.85
N ILE A 118 -5.26 -4.83 2.89
CA ILE A 118 -6.11 -5.43 1.86
C ILE A 118 -6.61 -4.34 0.92
N ALA A 119 -6.50 -4.59 -0.38
CA ALA A 119 -6.85 -3.62 -1.41
C ALA A 119 -7.75 -4.23 -2.48
N ASN A 120 -8.87 -3.59 -2.80
CA ASN A 120 -9.71 -3.99 -3.93
C ASN A 120 -9.68 -2.95 -5.05
N SER A 121 -9.91 -3.41 -6.27
CA SER A 121 -10.12 -2.54 -7.44
C SER A 121 -11.43 -2.86 -8.17
N GLY A 122 -11.92 -1.89 -8.95
CA GLY A 122 -13.23 -1.93 -9.60
C GLY A 122 -14.34 -1.19 -8.84
N ASN A 123 -14.18 -0.98 -7.53
CA ASN A 123 -15.10 -0.22 -6.70
C ASN A 123 -14.31 0.61 -5.66
N ALA A 124 -14.62 1.90 -5.54
CA ALA A 124 -13.91 2.83 -4.65
C ALA A 124 -14.41 2.84 -3.20
N ASN A 125 -15.56 2.21 -2.92
CA ASN A 125 -16.28 2.31 -1.65
C ASN A 125 -16.35 3.76 -1.12
N CYS A 126 -16.73 4.66 -2.03
CA CYS A 126 -16.77 6.10 -1.81
C CYS A 126 -18.19 6.61 -2.06
N CYS A 127 -18.67 7.54 -1.24
CA CYS A 127 -20.04 8.04 -1.25
C CYS A 127 -21.09 6.92 -1.03
N THR A 128 -20.79 5.98 -0.13
CA THR A 128 -21.62 4.79 0.17
C THR A 128 -22.24 4.81 1.57
N GLY A 129 -22.09 5.91 2.31
CA GLY A 129 -22.69 6.12 3.63
C GLY A 129 -22.22 5.11 4.68
N GLU A 130 -23.09 4.84 5.65
CA GLU A 130 -22.83 3.86 6.73
C GLU A 130 -22.57 2.46 6.20
N GLN A 131 -23.26 2.05 5.12
CA GLN A 131 -23.04 0.74 4.52
C GLN A 131 -21.60 0.60 4.02
N GLY A 132 -21.06 1.65 3.39
CA GLY A 132 -19.66 1.65 2.97
C GLY A 132 -18.68 1.47 4.12
N MET A 133 -18.96 2.06 5.28
CA MET A 133 -18.15 1.87 6.49
C MET A 133 -18.25 0.44 7.00
N ARG A 134 -19.46 -0.12 7.08
CA ARG A 134 -19.67 -1.54 7.44
C ARG A 134 -18.92 -2.48 6.51
N ASP A 135 -18.97 -2.23 5.21
CA ASP A 135 -18.27 -3.03 4.20
C ASP A 135 -16.74 -2.94 4.35
N ALA A 136 -16.19 -1.75 4.67
CA ALA A 136 -14.76 -1.58 4.93
C ALA A 136 -14.31 -2.33 6.19
N VAL A 137 -15.09 -2.26 7.27
CA VAL A 137 -14.83 -3.01 8.51
C VAL A 137 -14.90 -4.52 8.24
N ALA A 138 -15.94 -4.99 7.56
CA ALA A 138 -16.08 -6.40 7.19
C ALA A 138 -14.89 -6.92 6.34
N MET A 139 -14.40 -6.11 5.40
CA MET A 139 -13.23 -6.44 4.60
C MET A 139 -11.98 -6.66 5.46
N SER A 140 -11.77 -5.85 6.51
CA SER A 140 -10.71 -6.11 7.51
C SER A 140 -10.99 -7.31 8.41
N ASP A 141 -12.26 -7.59 8.75
CA ASP A 141 -12.64 -8.75 9.55
C ASP A 141 -12.30 -10.06 8.88
N TYR A 142 -12.56 -10.17 7.58
CA TYR A 142 -12.25 -11.39 6.83
C TYR A 142 -10.74 -11.70 6.83
N VAL A 143 -9.91 -10.67 6.69
CA VAL A 143 -8.44 -10.83 6.75
C VAL A 143 -8.01 -11.18 8.16
N SER A 144 -8.48 -10.43 9.15
CA SER A 144 -8.07 -10.62 10.54
C SER A 144 -8.48 -12.00 11.07
N SER A 145 -9.67 -12.48 10.72
CA SER A 145 -10.13 -13.83 11.05
C SER A 145 -9.28 -14.90 10.37
N GLY A 146 -9.00 -14.75 9.07
CA GLY A 146 -8.25 -15.75 8.32
C GLY A 146 -6.76 -15.80 8.66
N LEU A 147 -6.16 -14.69 9.12
CA LEU A 147 -4.76 -14.60 9.52
C LEU A 147 -4.55 -14.56 11.04
N LYS A 148 -5.62 -14.64 11.84
CA LYS A 148 -5.60 -14.54 13.31
C LYS A 148 -4.93 -13.26 13.81
N LEU A 149 -5.31 -12.13 13.22
CA LEU A 149 -4.79 -10.80 13.57
C LEU A 149 -5.84 -10.02 14.36
N SER A 150 -5.42 -8.92 14.98
CA SER A 150 -6.37 -7.90 15.44
C SER A 150 -6.99 -7.21 14.22
N GLN A 151 -8.30 -6.97 14.24
CA GLN A 151 -9.01 -6.24 13.17
C GLN A 151 -8.38 -4.85 12.94
N ASP A 152 -7.97 -4.17 14.01
CA ASP A 152 -7.37 -2.83 13.95
C ASP A 152 -5.96 -2.80 13.34
N SER A 153 -5.32 -3.97 13.21
CA SER A 153 -4.03 -4.12 12.55
C SER A 153 -4.13 -4.31 11.03
N VAL A 154 -5.34 -4.32 10.47
CA VAL A 154 -5.59 -4.48 9.04
C VAL A 154 -6.04 -3.15 8.44
N LEU A 155 -5.27 -2.61 7.50
CA LEU A 155 -5.64 -1.43 6.72
C LEU A 155 -6.40 -1.84 5.45
N VAL A 156 -7.28 -0.96 4.97
CA VAL A 156 -8.20 -1.26 3.86
C VAL A 156 -8.12 -0.17 2.80
N ALA A 157 -7.88 -0.56 1.55
CA ALA A 157 -7.86 0.34 0.40
C ALA A 157 -8.86 -0.09 -0.68
N SER A 158 -9.51 0.89 -1.31
CA SER A 158 -10.46 0.66 -2.40
C SER A 158 -10.25 1.65 -3.54
N THR A 159 -10.45 1.19 -4.77
CA THR A 159 -10.39 2.05 -5.95
C THR A 159 -11.32 1.60 -7.06
N GLY A 160 -11.96 2.55 -7.74
CA GLY A 160 -12.76 2.27 -8.93
C GLY A 160 -13.97 3.19 -9.00
N VAL A 161 -15.12 2.63 -9.31
CA VAL A 161 -16.36 3.39 -9.43
C VAL A 161 -16.80 3.96 -8.06
N ILE A 162 -17.17 5.24 -8.04
CA ILE A 162 -17.71 5.96 -6.86
C ILE A 162 -19.23 5.82 -6.84
N GLY A 163 -19.83 5.80 -5.65
CA GLY A 163 -21.29 5.80 -5.44
C GLY A 163 -21.98 4.45 -5.64
N LYS A 164 -21.20 3.37 -5.85
CA LYS A 164 -21.73 2.00 -5.93
C LYS A 164 -21.40 1.23 -4.65
N PRO A 165 -22.37 0.50 -4.04
CA PRO A 165 -22.10 -0.39 -2.92
C PRO A 165 -21.00 -1.41 -3.25
N LEU A 166 -20.14 -1.70 -2.27
CA LEU A 166 -19.09 -2.70 -2.44
C LEU A 166 -19.74 -4.08 -2.48
N PRO A 167 -19.44 -4.96 -3.46
CA PRO A 167 -19.97 -6.32 -3.47
C PRO A 167 -19.22 -7.18 -2.43
N ILE A 168 -19.45 -6.91 -1.15
CA ILE A 168 -18.67 -7.45 -0.03
C ILE A 168 -18.68 -8.99 0.02
N GLY A 169 -19.80 -9.63 -0.35
CA GLY A 169 -19.89 -11.10 -0.43
C GLY A 169 -18.94 -11.73 -1.46
N LYS A 170 -18.54 -10.99 -2.50
CA LYS A 170 -17.51 -11.46 -3.45
C LYS A 170 -16.12 -11.46 -2.82
N ILE A 171 -15.82 -10.47 -1.98
CA ILE A 171 -14.57 -10.38 -1.22
C ILE A 171 -14.51 -11.51 -0.18
N GLU A 172 -15.60 -11.72 0.55
CA GLU A 172 -15.74 -12.83 1.50
C GLU A 172 -15.47 -14.18 0.83
N SER A 173 -16.15 -14.44 -0.29
CA SER A 173 -16.00 -15.69 -1.06
C SER A 173 -14.57 -15.89 -1.59
N ALA A 174 -13.86 -14.82 -1.90
CA ALA A 174 -12.48 -14.88 -2.41
C ALA A 174 -11.42 -15.00 -1.31
N MET A 175 -11.77 -14.75 -0.04
CA MET A 175 -10.82 -14.66 1.06
C MET A 175 -9.99 -15.95 1.27
N PRO A 176 -10.58 -17.17 1.27
CA PRO A 176 -9.79 -18.39 1.43
C PRO A 176 -8.71 -18.54 0.36
N LYS A 177 -9.06 -18.22 -0.90
CA LYS A 177 -8.13 -18.26 -2.03
C LYS A 177 -7.03 -17.19 -1.92
N LEU A 178 -7.39 -15.98 -1.49
CA LEU A 178 -6.44 -14.88 -1.32
C LEU A 178 -5.39 -15.20 -0.26
N ILE A 179 -5.82 -15.72 0.90
CA ILE A 179 -4.93 -16.10 2.00
C ILE A 179 -4.01 -17.26 1.59
N ALA A 180 -4.56 -18.29 0.94
CA ALA A 180 -3.77 -19.42 0.45
C ALA A 180 -2.72 -19.03 -0.60
N ALA A 181 -2.92 -17.92 -1.32
CA ALA A 181 -2.01 -17.42 -2.34
C ALA A 181 -0.85 -16.55 -1.80
N LEU A 182 -0.85 -16.23 -0.49
CA LEU A 182 0.19 -15.40 0.14
C LEU A 182 1.57 -16.05 0.04
N ARG A 183 2.52 -15.32 -0.56
CA ARG A 183 3.90 -15.76 -0.71
C ARG A 183 4.87 -14.59 -0.77
N SER A 184 6.16 -14.86 -0.56
CA SER A 184 7.22 -13.85 -0.49
C SER A 184 7.52 -13.14 -1.83
N ASN A 185 7.07 -13.72 -2.95
CA ASN A 185 7.20 -13.18 -4.31
C ASN A 185 5.81 -12.98 -4.97
N GLY A 186 4.81 -12.57 -4.18
CA GLY A 186 3.46 -12.31 -4.65
C GLY A 186 3.14 -10.84 -4.90
N PHE A 187 4.15 -9.97 -4.90
CA PHE A 187 3.94 -8.52 -5.01
C PHE A 187 3.54 -8.10 -6.43
N SER A 188 4.00 -8.84 -7.44
CA SER A 188 3.52 -8.70 -8.82
C SER A 188 2.01 -8.95 -8.94
N ASP A 189 1.48 -9.98 -8.28
CA ASP A 189 0.04 -10.25 -8.25
C ASP A 189 -0.75 -9.15 -7.54
N PHE A 190 -0.22 -8.63 -6.42
CA PHE A 190 -0.82 -7.49 -5.72
C PHE A 190 -0.85 -6.25 -6.62
N ALA A 191 0.25 -5.96 -7.31
CA ALA A 191 0.35 -4.82 -8.23
C ALA A 191 -0.69 -4.90 -9.35
N GLU A 192 -0.92 -6.08 -9.91
CA GLU A 192 -2.00 -6.31 -10.88
C GLU A 192 -3.39 -6.15 -10.25
N ALA A 193 -3.58 -6.66 -9.03
CA ALA A 193 -4.87 -6.66 -8.34
C ALA A 193 -5.38 -5.24 -8.02
N VAL A 194 -4.50 -4.25 -7.88
CA VAL A 194 -4.91 -2.86 -7.57
C VAL A 194 -5.14 -1.99 -8.82
N MET A 195 -4.80 -2.50 -10.02
CA MET A 195 -4.97 -1.77 -11.28
C MET A 195 -6.43 -1.46 -11.57
N THR A 196 -6.68 -0.33 -12.25
CA THR A 196 -8.01 0.05 -12.75
C THR A 196 -7.99 0.27 -14.25
N THR A 197 -7.82 1.53 -14.68
CA THR A 197 -7.60 1.93 -16.07
C THR A 197 -6.12 1.91 -16.45
N ASP A 198 -5.28 1.38 -15.58
CA ASP A 198 -3.84 1.21 -15.80
C ASP A 198 -3.60 0.26 -16.98
N THR A 199 -2.64 0.58 -17.85
CA THR A 199 -2.24 -0.28 -18.96
C THR A 199 -1.15 -1.30 -18.58
N PHE A 200 -0.47 -1.07 -17.46
CA PHE A 200 0.56 -1.96 -16.90
C PHE A 200 0.69 -1.77 -15.37
N PRO A 201 1.11 -2.81 -14.62
CA PRO A 201 1.40 -2.72 -13.19
C PRO A 201 2.64 -1.88 -12.93
N LYS A 202 2.65 -1.11 -11.83
CA LYS A 202 3.79 -0.25 -11.46
C LYS A 202 4.39 -0.74 -10.17
N MET A 203 5.62 -1.25 -10.25
CA MET A 203 6.35 -1.80 -9.12
C MET A 203 7.84 -1.48 -9.26
N ILE A 204 8.49 -1.24 -8.13
CA ILE A 204 9.94 -1.08 -8.02
C ILE A 204 10.43 -1.84 -6.79
N SER A 205 11.57 -2.50 -6.89
CA SER A 205 12.26 -3.08 -5.74
C SER A 205 13.70 -2.61 -5.67
N LYS A 206 14.19 -2.36 -4.46
CA LYS A 206 15.57 -1.92 -4.19
C LYS A 206 16.11 -2.60 -2.95
N GLN A 207 17.41 -2.86 -2.94
CA GLN A 207 18.16 -3.23 -1.73
C GLN A 207 19.05 -2.06 -1.33
N GLY A 208 19.29 -1.92 -0.04
CA GLY A 208 20.15 -0.88 0.51
C GLY A 208 20.77 -1.30 1.84
N LYS A 209 21.53 -0.39 2.43
CA LYS A 209 22.13 -0.54 3.75
C LYS A 209 21.83 0.67 4.61
N ALA A 210 21.51 0.44 5.89
CA ALA A 210 21.42 1.44 6.93
C ALA A 210 22.48 1.10 7.99
N GLY A 211 23.62 1.79 7.93
CA GLY A 211 24.83 1.35 8.61
C GLY A 211 25.28 -0.03 8.10
N GLU A 212 25.44 -0.98 9.01
CA GLU A 212 25.82 -2.37 8.67
C GLU A 212 24.62 -3.27 8.31
N LYS A 213 23.39 -2.80 8.53
CA LYS A 213 22.18 -3.61 8.29
C LYS A 213 21.72 -3.47 6.84
N SER A 214 21.63 -4.58 6.13
CA SER A 214 21.00 -4.64 4.81
C SER A 214 19.48 -4.63 4.91
N PHE A 215 18.81 -3.94 3.99
CA PHE A 215 17.35 -3.90 3.89
C PHE A 215 16.89 -4.05 2.44
N SER A 216 15.62 -4.47 2.27
CA SER A 216 14.92 -4.54 0.99
C SER A 216 13.68 -3.67 1.05
N MET A 217 13.40 -2.90 -0.01
CA MET A 217 12.19 -2.10 -0.17
C MET A 217 11.47 -2.51 -1.45
N ILE A 218 10.14 -2.57 -1.36
CA ILE A 218 9.25 -2.76 -2.50
C ILE A 218 8.26 -1.59 -2.49
N GLY A 219 8.15 -0.90 -3.61
CA GLY A 219 7.12 0.10 -3.87
C GLY A 219 6.20 -0.40 -4.96
N ILE A 220 4.90 -0.34 -4.73
CA ILE A 220 3.86 -0.61 -5.71
C ILE A 220 3.04 0.66 -5.84
N ALA A 221 2.60 1.00 -7.04
CA ALA A 221 1.72 2.14 -7.28
C ALA A 221 0.63 1.75 -8.26
N LYS A 222 -0.46 2.51 -8.27
CA LYS A 222 -1.44 2.47 -9.35
C LYS A 222 -2.02 3.85 -9.63
N GLY A 223 -2.68 3.98 -10.77
CA GLY A 223 -3.37 5.20 -11.18
C GLY A 223 -2.98 5.61 -12.60
N SER A 224 -3.99 5.91 -13.41
CA SER A 224 -3.82 6.46 -14.77
C SER A 224 -4.85 7.54 -15.11
N GLY A 225 -5.94 7.64 -14.35
CA GLY A 225 -6.97 8.68 -14.47
C GLY A 225 -7.37 9.20 -13.10
N MET A 226 -7.95 10.41 -13.05
CA MET A 226 -8.28 11.13 -11.81
C MET A 226 -7.02 11.37 -10.93
N ILE A 227 -5.89 11.69 -11.57
CA ILE A 227 -4.59 11.87 -10.88
C ILE A 227 -4.31 13.36 -10.69
N ARG A 228 -4.75 13.87 -9.55
CA ARG A 228 -4.25 15.12 -8.96
C ARG A 228 -4.16 14.91 -7.45
N PRO A 229 -3.17 14.14 -6.98
CA PRO A 229 -3.03 13.84 -5.57
C PRO A 229 -2.73 15.13 -4.83
N ASP A 230 -3.74 15.65 -4.14
CA ASP A 230 -3.59 16.71 -3.17
C ASP A 230 -3.55 16.11 -1.76
N MET A 231 -2.46 15.39 -1.55
CA MET A 231 -2.04 14.82 -0.28
C MET A 231 -0.91 15.72 0.21
N ALA A 232 -0.63 15.82 1.51
CA ALA A 232 0.55 16.58 1.96
C ALA A 232 1.82 16.14 1.20
N THR A 233 1.88 14.89 0.73
CA THR A 233 2.83 14.33 -0.25
C THR A 233 2.21 13.08 -0.92
N MET A 234 2.50 12.77 -2.19
CA MET A 234 1.93 11.59 -2.91
C MET A 234 2.45 10.25 -2.32
N LEU A 235 1.60 9.24 -2.14
CA LEU A 235 2.01 7.87 -1.80
C LEU A 235 1.35 6.84 -2.73
N CYS A 236 2.16 5.84 -3.04
CA CYS A 236 2.03 4.75 -4.00
C CYS A 236 1.47 3.50 -3.33
#